data_AF-A0A0H1R3N2-F1
#
_entry.id   AF-A0A0H1R3N2-F1
#
_cell.length_a   1.000
_cell.length_b   1.000
_cell.length_c   1.000
_cell.angle_alpha   90.00
_cell.angle_beta   90.00
_cell.angle_gamma   90.00
#
_symmetry.space_group_name_H-M   'P 1'
#
loop_
_entity.id
_entity.type
_entity.pdbx_description
1 polymer ?
#
loop_
_entity_poly.entity_id
_entity_poly.type
_entity_poly.pdbx_seq_one_letter_code
_entity_poly.pdbx_strand_id
1 'polypeptide(L)' 'MAGSVLGLSMFVTYILSKIRAYKLYRATLRELSQLSDHELADLGISRFQIASVAHQAAFA' A
#
# COMPACT_ATOMS: atom_id res chain seq x y z
N MET A 1 -3.21 32.35 -18.52
CA MET A 1 -4.15 31.34 -17.98
C MET A 1 -3.48 29.97 -17.86
N ALA A 2 -2.31 29.86 -17.21
CA ALA A 2 -1.54 28.60 -17.13
C ALA A 2 -1.54 27.94 -15.74
N GLY A 3 -1.89 28.67 -14.67
CA GLY A 3 -1.85 28.16 -13.30
C GLY A 3 -2.94 27.14 -12.95
N SER A 4 -4.09 27.17 -13.63
CA SER A 4 -5.23 26.28 -13.36
C SER A 4 -5.02 24.85 -13.87
N VAL A 5 -4.36 24.68 -15.02
CA VAL A 5 -4.10 23.35 -15.62
C VAL A 5 -3.03 22.58 -14.83
N LEU A 6 -2.01 23.30 -14.35
CA LEU A 6 -0.96 22.73 -13.49
C LEU A 6 -1.54 22.25 -12.14
N GLY A 7 -2.43 23.02 -11.53
CA GLY A 7 -3.09 22.64 -10.28
C GLY A 7 -3.96 21.39 -10.41
N LEU A 8 -4.73 21.26 -11.50
CA LEU A 8 -5.54 20.08 -11.77
C LEU A 8 -4.67 18.83 -12.00
N SER A 9 -3.60 18.95 -12.79
CA SER A 9 -2.67 17.83 -13.04
C SER A 9 -1.97 17.36 -11.76
N MET A 10 -1.52 18.29 -10.90
CA MET A 10 -0.94 17.96 -9.60
C MET A 10 -1.95 17.28 -8.67
N PHE A 11 -3.20 17.76 -8.66
CA PHE A 11 -4.28 17.15 -7.88
C PHE A 11 -4.60 15.72 -8.36
N VAL A 12 -4.76 15.51 -9.67
CA VAL A 12 -5.01 14.17 -10.24
C VAL A 12 -3.85 13.23 -9.93
N THR A 13 -2.61 13.68 -10.10
CA THR A 13 -1.42 12.90 -9.77
C THR A 13 -1.40 12.51 -8.29
N TYR A 14 -1.72 13.44 -7.39
CA TYR A 14 -1.81 13.18 -5.96
C TYR A 14 -2.86 12.10 -5.62
N ILE A 15 -4.06 12.21 -6.18
CA ILE A 15 -5.13 11.22 -5.97
C ILE A 15 -4.73 9.85 -6.53
N LEU A 16 -4.14 9.80 -7.72
CA LEU A 16 -3.66 8.55 -8.32
C LEU A 16 -2.59 7.89 -7.45
N SER A 17 -1.67 8.67 -6.87
CA SER A 17 -0.66 8.16 -5.94
C SER A 17 -1.28 7.53 -4.69
N LYS A 18 -2.32 8.15 -4.11
CA LYS A 18 -3.05 7.58 -2.96
C LYS A 18 -3.79 6.28 -3.33
N ILE A 19 -4.40 6.23 -4.51
CA ILE A 19 -5.07 5.01 -4.99
C ILE A 19 -4.06 3.88 -5.20
N ARG A 20 -2.89 4.17 -5.79
CA ARG A 20 -1.82 3.18 -5.98
C ARG A 20 -1.32 2.62 -4.65
N ALA A 21 -1.04 3.49 -3.68
CA ALA A 21 -0.63 3.08 -2.34
C ALA A 21 -1.70 2.20 -1.67
N TYR A 22 -2.97 2.61 -1.72
CA TYR A 22 -4.06 1.81 -1.15
C TYR A 22 -4.24 0.44 -1.84
N LYS A 23 -4.06 0.38 -3.16
CA LYS A 23 -4.08 -0.89 -3.90
C LYS A 23 -2.94 -1.81 -3.46
N LEU A 24 -1.73 -1.29 -3.30
CA LEU A 24 -0.58 -2.04 -2.81
C LEU A 24 -0.84 -2.57 -1.40
N TYR A 25 -1.29 -1.72 -0.48
CA TYR A 25 -1.68 -2.11 0.88
C TYR A 25 -2.65 -3.30 0.88
N ARG A 26 -3.73 -3.20 0.09
CA ARG A 26 -4.76 -4.25 0.01
C ARG A 26 -4.23 -5.54 -0.61
N ALA A 27 -3.36 -5.45 -1.61
CA ALA A 27 -2.73 -6.61 -2.23
C ALA A 27 -1.80 -7.33 -1.23
N THR A 28 -0.87 -6.60 -0.60
CA THR A 28 0.05 -7.14 0.41
C THR A 28 -0.69 -7.76 1.59
N LEU A 29 -1.72 -7.07 2.10
CA LEU A 29 -2.58 -7.62 3.15
C LEU A 29 -3.19 -8.97 2.74
N ARG A 30 -3.76 -9.04 1.52
CA ARG A 30 -4.44 -10.24 1.03
C ARG A 30 -3.47 -11.39 0.88
N GLU A 31 -2.32 -11.13 0.25
CA GLU A 31 -1.29 -12.14 -0.01
C GLU A 31 -0.71 -12.68 1.31
N LEU A 32 -0.29 -11.81 2.23
CA LEU A 32 0.24 -12.25 3.53
C LEU A 32 -0.84 -12.95 4.38
N SER A 33 -2.10 -12.53 4.30
CA SER A 33 -3.18 -13.19 5.05
C SER A 33 -3.49 -14.60 4.54
N GLN A 34 -3.16 -14.91 3.28
CA GLN A 34 -3.31 -16.23 2.68
C GLN A 34 -2.22 -17.21 3.10
N LEU A 35 -1.08 -16.71 3.58
CA LEU A 35 0.01 -17.55 4.09
C LEU A 35 -0.37 -18.23 5.41
N SER A 36 0.12 -19.44 5.59
CA SER A 36 0.06 -20.17 6.86
C SER A 36 0.96 -19.54 7.91
N ASP A 37 0.74 -19.88 9.18
CA ASP A 37 1.57 -19.37 10.28
C ASP A 37 3.04 -19.82 10.16
N HIS A 38 3.30 -20.98 9.56
CA HIS A 38 4.67 -21.45 9.31
C HIS A 38 5.35 -20.63 8.21
N GLU A 39 4.69 -20.41 7.07
CA GLU A 39 5.22 -19.56 5.98
C GLU A 39 5.46 -18.12 6.44
N LEU A 40 4.56 -17.59 7.28
CA LEU A 40 4.76 -16.28 7.91
C LEU A 40 5.97 -16.28 8.85
N ALA A 41 6.15 -17.34 9.65
CA ALA A 41 7.30 -17.48 10.54
C ALA A 41 8.62 -17.60 9.77
N ASP A 42 8.63 -18.25 8.61
CA ASP A 42 9.80 -18.35 7.73
C ASP A 42 10.22 -16.98 7.18
N LEU A 43 9.24 -16.08 6.96
CA LEU A 43 9.46 -14.68 6.61
C LEU A 43 9.82 -13.80 7.82
N GLY A 44 9.80 -14.37 9.04
CA GLY A 44 10.01 -13.62 10.29
C GLY A 44 8.86 -12.68 10.64
N ILE A 45 7.66 -12.92 10.11
CA ILE A 45 6.47 -12.09 10.30
C ILE A 45 5.46 -12.87 11.16
N SER A 46 4.87 -12.20 12.15
CA SER A 46 3.70 -12.72 12.84
C SER A 46 2.40 -12.23 12.21
N ARG A 47 1.31 -13.00 12.33
CA ARG A 47 -0.01 -12.67 11.78
C ARG A 47 -0.53 -11.29 12.21
N PHE A 48 -0.22 -10.85 13.43
CA PHE A 48 -0.60 -9.51 13.90
C PHE A 48 0.21 -8.36 13.24
N GLN A 49 1.39 -8.66 12.69
CA GLN A 49 2.24 -7.68 12.03
C GLN A 49 1.83 -7.44 10.57
N ILE A 50 1.04 -8.34 9.96
CA ILE A 50 0.63 -8.26 8.55
C ILE A 50 0.10 -6.87 8.19
N ALA A 51 -0.76 -6.28 9.04
CA ALA A 51 -1.32 -4.96 8.79
C ALA A 51 -0.25 -3.85 8.83
N SER A 52 0.70 -3.93 9.77
CA SER A 52 1.79 -2.97 9.89
C SER A 52 2.78 -3.09 8.72
N VAL A 53 3.15 -4.31 8.34
CA VAL A 53 4.02 -4.59 7.19
C VAL A 53 3.39 -4.12 5.89
N ALA A 54 2.12 -4.44 5.65
CA ALA A 54 1.40 -3.98 4.46
C ALA A 54 1.31 -2.45 4.41
N HIS A 55 1.12 -1.80 5.56
CA HIS A 55 1.11 -0.34 5.64
C HIS A 55 2.48 0.26 5.33
N GLN A 56 3.56 -0.30 5.90
CA GLN A 56 4.93 0.14 5.58
C GLN A 56 5.24 -0.05 4.09
N ALA A 57 4.92 -1.19 3.50
CA ALA A 57 5.16 -1.45 2.08
C ALA A 57 4.42 -0.47 1.14
N ALA A 58 3.26 0.03 1.56
CA ALA A 58 2.42 0.91 0.74
C ALA A 58 2.69 2.42 0.92
N PHE A 59 3.18 2.83 2.09
CA PHE A 59 3.23 4.24 2.50
C PHE A 59 4.60 4.71 3.02
N ALA A 60 5.60 3.82 3.15
CA ALA A 60 6.99 4.22 3.40
C ALA A 60 7.66 4.75 2.13
#